data_AF-A0A0B0IE30-F1
#
_entry.id   AF-A0A0B0IE30-F1
#
_cell.length_a   1.000
_cell.length_b   1.000
_cell.length_c   1.000
_cell.angle_alpha   90.00
_cell.angle_beta   90.00
_cell.angle_gamma   90.00
#
_symmetry.space_group_name_H-M   'P 1'
#
loop_
_entity.id
_entity.type
_entity.pdbx_description
1 polymer ?
#
loop_
_entity_poly.entity_id
_entity_poly.type
_entity_poly.pdbx_seq_one_letter_code
_entity_poly.pdbx_strand_id
1 'polypeptide(L)'
;MLFVITLLLIVGCSESSSNIKDEITHFSTQEETLEHFIENENIRGNIDLVTTTKNELLLVTQWRENIYFVGELKADDDGFYAFKISASVHMEIGAAWELITMDGNEYTIFFEKTNEKPNFIELSNEEYFISIVEGHTLNKNSINVTNGIKEVDTIKE
;
A
#
# COMPACT_ATOMS: atom_id res chain seq x y z
N MET A 1 1.12 -51.00 -28.99
CA MET A 1 0.59 -50.14 -27.91
C MET A 1 1.47 -48.90 -27.88
N LEU A 2 1.05 -47.84 -28.57
CA LEU A 2 1.83 -46.61 -28.77
C LEU A 2 1.59 -45.72 -27.55
N PHE A 3 2.62 -45.46 -26.74
CA PHE A 3 2.55 -44.52 -25.63
C PHE A 3 2.54 -43.09 -26.20
N VAL A 4 1.38 -42.44 -26.16
CA VAL A 4 1.25 -41.01 -26.43
C VAL A 4 1.63 -40.28 -25.15
N ILE A 5 2.84 -39.72 -25.12
CA ILE A 5 3.27 -38.82 -24.05
C ILE A 5 2.70 -37.44 -24.38
N THR A 6 1.59 -37.09 -23.73
CA THR A 6 0.99 -35.76 -23.81
C THR A 6 1.85 -34.81 -22.97
N LEU A 7 2.66 -33.99 -23.63
CA LEU A 7 3.43 -32.93 -23.00
C LEU A 7 2.47 -31.76 -22.67
N LEU A 8 2.02 -31.68 -21.42
CA LEU A 8 1.30 -30.52 -20.88
C LEU A 8 2.30 -29.38 -20.72
N LEU A 9 2.38 -28.50 -21.72
CA LEU A 9 3.02 -27.20 -21.58
C LEU A 9 2.13 -26.35 -20.67
N ILE A 10 2.49 -26.29 -19.39
CA ILE A 10 1.97 -25.29 -18.46
C ILE A 10 2.55 -23.96 -18.91
N VAL A 11 1.81 -23.26 -19.78
CA VAL A 11 2.06 -21.84 -20.04
C VAL A 11 1.67 -21.13 -18.76
N GLY A 12 2.63 -20.94 -17.87
CA GLY A 12 2.51 -19.99 -16.79
C GLY A 12 2.34 -18.62 -17.43
N CYS A 13 1.15 -18.04 -17.33
CA CYS A 13 0.98 -16.61 -17.52
C CYS A 13 1.81 -15.93 -16.43
N SER A 14 3.06 -15.62 -16.72
CA SER A 14 3.71 -14.48 -16.09
C SER A 14 2.98 -13.27 -16.67
N GLU A 15 1.98 -12.79 -15.94
CA GLU A 15 1.37 -11.49 -16.20
C GLU A 15 2.50 -10.48 -16.07
N SER A 16 3.07 -10.13 -17.22
CA SER A 16 4.09 -9.11 -17.34
C SER A 16 3.48 -7.82 -16.81
N SER A 17 4.09 -7.31 -15.75
CA SER A 17 3.85 -6.01 -15.09
C SER A 17 4.17 -4.82 -16.02
N SER A 18 3.76 -4.90 -17.28
CA SER A 18 4.02 -3.93 -18.34
C SER A 18 2.86 -2.99 -18.63
N ASN A 19 1.74 -3.07 -17.89
CA ASN A 19 0.55 -2.23 -18.13
C ASN A 19 0.31 -1.14 -17.07
N ILE A 20 1.22 -0.93 -16.10
CA ILE A 20 1.03 0.13 -15.06
C ILE A 20 1.31 1.54 -15.61
N LYS A 21 1.91 1.66 -16.81
CA LYS A 21 2.24 2.96 -17.42
C LYS A 21 1.17 3.54 -18.35
N ASP A 22 0.13 2.78 -18.65
CA ASP A 22 -1.06 3.27 -19.35
C ASP A 22 -2.12 3.50 -18.26
N GLU A 23 -2.44 4.68 -17.75
CA GLU A 23 -2.34 6.07 -18.18
C GLU A 23 -2.34 6.86 -16.85
N ILE A 24 -1.17 7.27 -16.34
CA ILE A 24 -1.12 8.03 -15.08
C ILE A 24 -1.76 9.39 -15.35
N THR A 25 -2.92 9.64 -14.73
CA THR A 25 -3.60 10.94 -14.85
C THR A 25 -3.00 11.92 -13.84
N HIS A 26 -2.43 13.00 -14.35
CA HIS A 26 -1.94 14.11 -13.55
C HIS A 26 -3.00 15.18 -13.32
N PHE A 27 -2.95 15.80 -12.16
CA PHE A 27 -3.82 16.90 -11.75
C PHE A 27 -3.00 18.08 -11.24
N SER A 28 -3.60 19.27 -11.25
CA SER A 28 -2.89 20.49 -10.86
C SER A 28 -2.71 20.61 -9.35
N THR A 29 -3.52 19.89 -8.56
CA THR A 29 -3.49 19.94 -7.11
C THR A 29 -3.53 18.55 -6.49
N GLN A 30 -2.97 18.44 -5.28
CA GLN A 30 -3.09 17.25 -4.44
C GLN A 30 -4.56 16.94 -4.11
N GLU A 31 -5.40 17.96 -3.88
CA GLU A 31 -6.83 17.78 -3.56
C GLU A 31 -7.57 17.09 -4.73
N GLU A 32 -7.41 17.60 -5.94
CA GLU A 32 -8.03 17.03 -7.15
C GLU A 32 -7.54 15.59 -7.41
N THR A 33 -6.26 15.34 -7.15
CA THR A 33 -5.66 13.99 -7.24
C THR A 33 -6.32 13.01 -6.27
N LEU A 34 -6.51 13.43 -5.02
CA LEU A 34 -7.11 12.59 -3.98
C LEU A 34 -8.60 12.34 -4.25
N GLU A 35 -9.34 13.36 -4.71
CA GLU A 35 -10.74 13.21 -5.14
C GLU A 35 -10.85 12.17 -6.27
N HIS A 36 -10.04 12.31 -7.31
CA HIS A 36 -10.02 11.36 -8.42
C HIS A 36 -9.62 9.95 -7.96
N PHE A 37 -8.62 9.83 -7.09
CA PHE A 37 -8.20 8.54 -6.54
C PHE A 37 -9.32 7.84 -5.75
N ILE A 38 -10.03 8.59 -4.90
CA ILE A 38 -11.18 8.11 -4.12
C ILE A 38 -12.29 7.60 -5.06
N GLU A 39 -12.61 8.37 -6.10
CA GLU A 39 -13.65 8.00 -7.06
C GLU A 39 -13.25 6.78 -7.90
N ASN A 40 -12.06 6.81 -8.50
CA ASN A 40 -11.56 5.78 -9.41
C ASN A 40 -11.41 4.41 -8.72
N GLU A 41 -10.85 4.40 -7.51
CA GLU A 41 -10.71 3.18 -6.71
C GLU A 41 -12.02 2.82 -5.95
N ASN A 42 -13.05 3.68 -6.01
CA ASN A 42 -14.33 3.51 -5.30
C ASN A 42 -14.12 3.25 -3.80
N ILE A 43 -13.30 4.10 -3.18
CA ILE A 43 -12.93 4.04 -1.77
C ILE A 43 -14.13 4.52 -0.94
N ARG A 44 -14.54 3.69 0.03
CA ARG A 44 -15.68 3.98 0.91
C ARG A 44 -15.29 4.17 2.37
N GLY A 45 -14.12 3.68 2.76
CA GLY A 45 -13.60 3.82 4.11
C GLY A 45 -12.61 4.98 4.23
N ASN A 46 -11.80 4.87 5.27
CA ASN A 46 -10.82 5.86 5.71
C ASN A 46 -9.58 5.91 4.82
N ILE A 47 -8.94 7.07 4.77
CA ILE A 47 -7.61 7.26 4.18
C ILE A 47 -6.76 8.07 5.14
N ASP A 48 -5.64 7.49 5.54
CA ASP A 48 -4.56 8.17 6.26
C ASP A 48 -3.35 8.35 5.32
N LEU A 49 -2.87 9.58 5.22
CA LEU A 49 -1.64 9.94 4.52
C LEU A 49 -0.46 9.78 5.47
N VAL A 50 0.45 8.89 5.13
CA VAL A 50 1.65 8.59 5.89
C VAL A 50 2.86 9.16 5.15
N THR A 51 3.54 10.13 5.75
CA THR A 51 4.86 10.57 5.24
C THR A 51 5.93 9.66 5.80
N THR A 52 6.74 9.05 4.92
CA THR A 52 7.86 8.22 5.34
C THR A 52 9.07 9.05 5.75
N THR A 53 10.06 8.43 6.40
CA THR A 53 11.38 9.04 6.69
C THR A 53 12.15 9.41 5.42
N LYS A 54 11.79 8.83 4.27
CA LYS A 54 12.31 9.20 2.94
C LYS A 54 11.46 10.28 2.23
N ASN A 55 10.44 10.82 2.92
CA ASN A 55 9.48 11.81 2.41
C ASN A 55 8.60 11.29 1.26
N GLU A 56 8.35 9.98 1.20
CA GLU A 56 7.33 9.41 0.34
C GLU A 56 5.96 9.53 1.02
N LEU A 57 4.91 9.67 0.23
CA LEU A 57 3.55 9.89 0.71
C LEU A 57 2.69 8.67 0.42
N LEU A 58 2.46 7.85 1.45
CA LEU A 58 1.70 6.61 1.35
C LEU A 58 0.25 6.82 1.79
N LEU A 59 -0.70 6.32 1.02
CA LEU A 59 -2.13 6.39 1.31
C LEU A 59 -2.58 5.07 1.92
N VAL A 60 -2.56 4.96 3.25
CA VAL A 60 -3.10 3.79 3.96
C VAL A 60 -4.61 3.86 3.90
N THR A 61 -5.19 2.99 3.07
CA THR A 61 -6.57 3.11 2.62
C THR A 61 -7.40 1.93 3.08
N GLN A 62 -8.46 2.20 3.83
CA GLN A 62 -9.56 1.26 4.02
C GLN A 62 -10.49 1.35 2.81
N TRP A 63 -10.43 0.36 1.92
CA TRP A 63 -11.26 0.35 0.72
C TRP A 63 -12.75 0.22 1.06
N ARG A 64 -13.05 -0.79 1.87
CA ARG A 64 -14.37 -1.17 2.41
C ARG A 64 -14.13 -1.90 3.75
N GLU A 65 -15.21 -2.23 4.46
CA GLU A 65 -15.16 -2.96 5.74
C GLU A 65 -14.10 -4.07 5.73
N ASN A 66 -13.14 -3.97 6.65
CA ASN A 66 -12.03 -4.89 6.84
C ASN A 66 -11.09 -5.11 5.63
N ILE A 67 -11.20 -4.38 4.52
CA ILE A 67 -10.31 -4.53 3.36
C ILE A 67 -9.45 -3.29 3.18
N TYR A 68 -8.14 -3.48 3.24
CA TYR A 68 -7.16 -2.40 3.22
C TYR A 68 -6.17 -2.56 2.08
N PHE A 69 -5.62 -1.45 1.60
CA PHE A 69 -4.48 -1.43 0.70
C PHE A 69 -3.66 -0.15 0.92
N VAL A 70 -2.49 -0.08 0.28
CA VAL A 70 -1.62 1.09 0.30
C VAL A 70 -1.57 1.68 -1.11
N GLY A 71 -1.90 2.96 -1.24
CA GLY A 71 -1.60 3.77 -2.40
C GLY A 71 -0.37 4.66 -2.16
N GLU A 72 0.02 5.40 -3.18
CA GLU A 72 1.08 6.39 -3.10
C GLU A 72 0.63 7.66 -3.83
N LEU A 73 0.89 8.81 -3.22
CA LEU A 73 0.69 10.13 -3.79
C LEU A 73 2.05 10.70 -4.20
N LYS A 74 2.17 11.19 -5.43
CA LYS A 74 3.39 11.80 -5.95
C LYS A 74 3.11 13.11 -6.66
N ALA A 75 4.19 13.87 -6.81
CA ALA A 75 4.26 15.05 -7.67
C ALA A 75 5.48 14.92 -8.58
N ASP A 76 5.33 15.36 -9.82
CA ASP A 76 6.40 15.53 -10.80
C ASP A 76 6.20 16.83 -11.60
N ASP A 77 6.90 16.97 -12.73
CA ASP A 77 6.84 18.16 -13.58
C ASP A 77 5.47 18.34 -14.26
N ASP A 78 4.67 17.27 -14.41
CA ASP A 78 3.37 17.28 -15.07
C ASP A 78 2.21 17.48 -14.07
N GLY A 79 2.46 17.34 -12.77
CA GLY A 79 1.51 17.63 -11.70
C GLY A 79 1.51 16.59 -10.59
N PHE A 80 0.37 16.43 -9.92
CA PHE A 80 0.14 15.45 -8.88
C PHE A 80 -0.57 14.21 -9.42
N TYR A 81 -0.26 13.05 -8.89
CA TYR A 81 -0.92 11.79 -9.24
C TYR A 81 -0.91 10.82 -8.06
N ALA A 82 -1.86 9.91 -8.03
CA ALA A 82 -1.93 8.87 -7.01
C ALA A 82 -2.31 7.53 -7.62
N PHE A 83 -1.74 6.45 -7.09
CA PHE A 83 -2.00 5.10 -7.58
C PHE A 83 -1.89 4.06 -6.46
N LYS A 84 -2.61 2.95 -6.62
CA LYS A 84 -2.54 1.81 -5.70
C LYS A 84 -1.25 1.02 -5.90
N ILE A 85 -0.42 0.91 -4.86
CA ILE A 85 0.89 0.25 -4.94
C ILE A 85 0.94 -1.12 -4.24
N SER A 86 -0.13 -1.52 -3.53
CA SER A 86 -0.20 -2.84 -2.90
C SER A 86 -1.44 -3.63 -3.30
N ALA A 87 -1.40 -4.94 -3.07
CA ALA A 87 -2.60 -5.76 -3.06
C ALA A 87 -3.60 -5.30 -1.98
N SER A 88 -4.88 -5.66 -2.15
CA SER A 88 -5.88 -5.50 -1.11
C SER A 88 -5.87 -6.69 -0.16
N VAL A 89 -5.89 -6.41 1.13
CA VAL A 89 -5.79 -7.41 2.20
C VAL A 89 -7.03 -7.31 3.08
N HIS A 90 -7.72 -8.44 3.26
CA HIS A 90 -8.80 -8.57 4.24
C HIS A 90 -8.18 -8.80 5.63
N MET A 91 -8.50 -7.94 6.59
CA MET A 91 -7.92 -7.92 7.93
C MET A 91 -8.98 -8.19 9.00
N GLU A 92 -8.77 -9.22 9.83
CA GLU A 92 -9.63 -9.51 10.98
C GLU A 92 -8.94 -9.24 12.33
N ILE A 93 -7.65 -9.56 12.42
CA ILE A 93 -6.85 -9.49 13.65
C ILE A 93 -5.58 -8.65 13.50
N GLY A 94 -5.39 -8.03 12.34
CA GLY A 94 -4.13 -7.42 11.89
C GLY A 94 -3.52 -8.22 10.74
N ALA A 95 -2.47 -7.66 10.14
CA ALA A 95 -1.75 -8.26 9.02
C ALA A 95 -0.39 -7.58 8.85
N ALA A 96 0.48 -8.19 8.06
CA ALA A 96 1.70 -7.55 7.59
C ALA A 96 1.93 -7.94 6.14
N TRP A 97 2.36 -6.99 5.32
CA TRP A 97 2.70 -7.26 3.93
C TRP A 97 3.73 -6.28 3.39
N GLU A 98 4.40 -6.74 2.35
CA GLU A 98 5.44 -6.02 1.63
C GLU A 98 4.84 -5.08 0.59
N LEU A 99 5.47 -3.93 0.41
CA LEU A 99 5.12 -2.96 -0.63
C LEU A 99 6.40 -2.39 -1.24
N ILE A 100 6.28 -1.91 -2.48
CA ILE A 100 7.35 -1.25 -3.22
C ILE A 100 6.77 0.06 -3.72
N THR A 101 7.41 1.18 -3.39
CA THR A 101 6.99 2.51 -3.86
C THR A 101 7.35 2.70 -5.33
N MET A 102 6.82 3.76 -5.93
CA MET A 102 7.13 4.15 -7.31
C MET A 102 8.61 4.51 -7.50
N ASP A 103 9.28 4.96 -6.44
CA ASP A 103 10.73 5.20 -6.43
C ASP A 103 11.55 3.92 -6.18
N GLY A 104 10.89 2.77 -6.03
CA GLY A 104 11.51 1.47 -5.83
C GLY A 104 11.96 1.22 -4.39
N ASN A 105 11.54 2.03 -3.42
CA ASN A 105 11.84 1.77 -2.02
C ASN A 105 10.96 0.62 -1.52
N GLU A 106 11.60 -0.36 -0.90
CA GLU A 106 10.94 -1.52 -0.32
C GLU A 106 10.56 -1.23 1.13
N TYR A 107 9.34 -1.62 1.49
CA TYR A 107 8.86 -1.53 2.86
C TYR A 107 8.02 -2.75 3.23
N THR A 108 7.86 -2.96 4.53
CA THR A 108 6.81 -3.81 5.11
C THR A 108 5.93 -2.96 6.01
N ILE A 109 4.63 -3.03 5.80
CA ILE A 109 3.63 -2.42 6.69
C ILE A 109 3.07 -3.48 7.63
N PHE A 110 2.94 -3.14 8.90
CA PHE A 110 2.35 -3.96 9.96
C PHE A 110 1.10 -3.28 10.49
N PHE A 111 0.03 -4.05 10.69
CA PHE A 111 -1.22 -3.63 11.30
C PHE A 111 -1.49 -4.45 12.56
N GLU A 112 -1.81 -3.77 13.66
CA GLU A 112 -2.13 -4.40 14.96
C GLU A 112 -3.39 -3.77 15.55
N LYS A 113 -4.22 -4.56 16.25
CA LYS A 113 -5.40 -4.04 16.97
C LYS A 113 -5.07 -3.40 18.31
N THR A 114 -3.88 -3.65 18.85
CA THR A 114 -3.44 -3.16 20.16
C THR A 114 -2.07 -2.54 20.04
N ASN A 115 -1.84 -1.45 20.77
CA ASN A 115 -0.54 -0.78 20.83
C ASN A 115 0.37 -1.43 21.88
N GLU A 116 0.71 -2.71 21.68
CA GLU A 116 1.57 -3.46 22.61
C GLU A 116 3.06 -3.18 22.40
N LYS A 117 3.43 -2.59 21.26
CA LYS A 117 4.81 -2.34 20.87
C LYS A 117 5.08 -0.85 20.71
N PRO A 118 6.23 -0.34 21.19
CA PRO A 118 6.62 1.03 20.91
C PRO A 118 6.76 1.21 19.38
N ASN A 119 6.41 2.41 18.90
CA ASN A 119 6.51 2.86 17.50
C ASN A 119 5.36 2.46 16.56
N PHE A 120 4.21 2.04 17.08
CA PHE A 120 2.99 1.95 16.30
C PHE A 120 2.18 3.25 16.41
N ILE A 121 1.58 3.68 15.30
CA ILE A 121 0.77 4.90 15.20
C ILE A 121 -0.66 4.51 14.90
N GLU A 122 -1.62 5.06 15.63
CA GLU A 122 -3.05 4.80 15.44
C GLU A 122 -3.55 5.44 14.12
N LEU A 123 -4.35 4.69 13.36
CA LEU A 123 -5.05 5.21 12.19
C LEU A 123 -6.30 5.99 12.60
N SER A 124 -6.79 6.86 11.72
CA SER A 124 -7.94 7.73 12.02
C SER A 124 -9.22 6.98 12.38
N ASN A 125 -9.34 5.74 11.92
CA ASN A 125 -10.51 4.91 12.14
C ASN A 125 -10.53 4.19 13.50
N GLU A 126 -9.47 4.35 14.31
CA GLU A 126 -9.33 3.74 15.65
C GLU A 126 -9.42 2.19 15.65
N GLU A 127 -9.35 1.54 14.47
CA GLU A 127 -9.43 0.07 14.36
C GLU A 127 -8.06 -0.59 14.47
N TYR A 128 -7.03 0.09 13.95
CA TYR A 128 -5.69 -0.44 13.81
C TYR A 128 -4.62 0.60 14.12
N PHE A 129 -3.51 0.10 14.63
CA PHE A 129 -2.24 0.80 14.69
C PHE A 129 -1.32 0.26 13.60
N ILE A 130 -0.52 1.15 13.00
CA ILE A 130 0.43 0.80 11.95
C ILE A 130 1.88 1.06 12.34
N SER A 131 2.76 0.27 11.73
CA SER A 131 4.20 0.55 11.66
C SER A 131 4.70 0.24 10.26
N ILE A 132 5.61 1.06 9.73
CA ILE A 132 6.26 0.81 8.44
C ILE A 132 7.74 0.62 8.70
N VAL A 133 8.31 -0.41 8.09
CA VAL A 133 9.72 -0.78 8.23
C VAL A 133 10.35 -0.83 6.85
N GLU A 134 11.57 -0.30 6.73
CA GLU A 134 12.36 -0.41 5.48
C GLU A 134 12.73 -1.87 5.18
N GLY A 135 12.58 -2.24 3.92
CA GLY A 135 12.84 -3.57 3.38
C GLY A 135 11.66 -4.53 3.53
N HIS A 136 11.79 -5.66 2.84
CA HIS A 136 10.86 -6.78 2.89
C HIS A 136 11.22 -7.70 4.07
N THR A 137 10.43 -7.63 5.15
CA THR A 137 10.65 -8.40 6.37
C THR A 137 9.34 -8.80 7.03
N LEU A 138 9.05 -10.10 7.06
CA LEU A 138 7.90 -10.64 7.79
C LEU A 138 8.22 -10.98 9.26
N ASN A 139 9.46 -10.76 9.72
CA ASN A 139 9.89 -11.15 11.06
C ASN A 139 9.74 -10.01 12.07
N LYS A 140 8.62 -10.04 12.79
CA LYS A 140 8.25 -9.10 13.87
C LYS A 140 9.23 -9.06 15.06
N ASN A 141 10.18 -10.01 15.17
CA ASN A 141 11.07 -10.19 16.31
C ASN A 141 12.47 -9.56 16.14
N SER A 142 12.80 -8.96 15.00
CA SER A 142 13.97 -8.09 14.88
C SER A 142 13.66 -6.70 15.47
N ILE A 143 13.29 -6.64 16.75
CA ILE A 143 12.84 -5.43 17.45
C ILE A 143 14.08 -4.56 17.75
N ASN A 144 14.52 -3.85 16.72
CA ASN A 144 15.33 -2.62 16.74
C ASN A 144 15.18 -1.89 15.40
N VAL A 145 14.08 -2.13 14.66
CA VAL A 145 13.87 -1.43 13.40
C VAL A 145 13.25 -0.08 13.69
N THR A 146 13.93 0.98 13.25
CA THR A 146 13.42 2.34 13.26
C THR A 146 12.15 2.39 12.42
N ASN A 147 11.06 2.94 12.97
CA ASN A 147 9.84 3.13 12.21
C ASN A 147 10.14 4.10 11.05
N GLY A 148 9.77 3.68 9.84
CA GLY A 148 9.87 4.45 8.62
C GLY A 148 8.78 5.52 8.50
N ILE A 149 7.88 5.66 9.48
CA ILE A 149 6.88 6.73 9.53
C ILE A 149 7.47 7.98 10.20
N LYS A 150 7.33 9.13 9.51
CA LYS A 150 7.67 10.46 10.02
C LYS A 150 6.44 11.18 10.56
N GLU A 151 5.33 11.17 9.82
CA GLU A 151 4.07 11.79 10.23
C GLU A 151 2.87 11.05 9.60
N VAL A 152 1.68 11.27 10.16
CA VAL A 152 0.41 10.72 9.67
C VAL A 152 -0.64 11.81 9.74
N ASP A 153 -1.35 12.05 8.63
CA ASP A 153 -2.45 13.00 8.49
C ASP A 153 -3.70 12.29 7.96
N THR A 154 -4.87 12.64 8.49
CA THR A 154 -6.14 12.09 8.01
C THR A 154 -6.61 12.84 6.76
N ILE A 155 -6.87 12.10 5.69
CA ILE A 155 -7.41 12.63 4.42
C ILE A 155 -8.92 12.44 4.36
N LYS A 156 -9.41 11.29 4.82
CA LYS A 156 -10.82 10.93 4.81
C LYS A 156 -11.16 10.04 6.00
N GLU A 157 -12.25 10.39 6.68
CA GLU A 157 -12.95 9.57 7.69
C GLU A 157 -14.05 8.69 7.05
#